data_AF-A0A8H7XP44-F1
#
_entry.id   AF-A0A8H7XP44-F1
#
_cell.length_a   1.000
_cell.length_b   1.000
_cell.length_c   1.000
_cell.angle_alpha   90.00
_cell.angle_beta   90.00
_cell.angle_gamma   90.00
#
_symmetry.space_group_name_H-M   'P 1'
#
loop_
_entity.id
_entity.type
_entity.pdbx_description
1 polymer ?
#
loop_
_entity_poly.entity_id
_entity_poly.type
_entity_poly.pdbx_seq_one_letter_code
_entity_poly.pdbx_strand_id
1 'polypeptide(L)'
;MPHWMTKAFKELVDGFGFHYHTAPGEAEAELAYMNRIHAVDAVLTVDSDAFLFGAPQILRMNVKNAKEKDVVEVYTADALAAQPNPNAFLPAALLFLAVVCGGDYDTIGLKGCGPITASALASGPLAQQLFNAAHEYDENMLKIFLKEWRISLCNELEHDYSGHIGRKHPKVAANVSDAFPDPKVLKLYSHPLTSESQLGNLVHSNQWFIPEVPDNSKLAATCGRLFGWGPTIASRFVSNIWDGYFIRKFIQLSSFSPIEHTQNDVSALKSNIRFMTRAKSSRTFVNIQLTMWIDALAAEAATSVVRHAGTHPSSIEGLSTTIQMLIWVPEPILQAFSSQKVAKFYAEHPRASFDGQLELYTPVLFNDLEFAAPSV
;
A
#
# COMPACT_ATOMS: atom_id res chain seq x y z
N MET A 1 19.90 13.66 5.57
CA MET A 1 20.32 12.39 6.19
C MET A 1 19.08 11.52 6.36
N PRO A 2 19.14 10.22 6.06
CA PRO A 2 18.00 9.33 6.28
C PRO A 2 17.62 9.28 7.76
N HIS A 3 16.34 9.03 8.03
CA HIS A 3 15.84 8.87 9.39
C HIS A 3 16.60 7.75 10.12
N TRP A 4 16.84 7.89 11.42
CA TRP A 4 17.67 6.95 12.19
C TRP A 4 17.14 5.51 12.15
N MET A 5 15.83 5.33 11.97
CA MET A 5 15.19 4.01 11.84
C MET A 5 15.33 3.37 10.45
N THR A 6 15.69 4.13 9.40
CA THR A 6 15.65 3.64 8.02
C THR A 6 16.44 2.35 7.83
N LYS A 7 17.66 2.28 8.39
CA LYS A 7 18.50 1.08 8.27
C LYS A 7 17.86 -0.14 8.96
N ALA A 8 17.46 0.00 10.21
CA ALA A 8 16.87 -1.09 10.98
C ALA A 8 15.54 -1.56 10.38
N PHE A 9 14.75 -0.64 9.81
CA PHE A 9 13.49 -0.99 9.16
C PHE A 9 13.71 -1.73 7.84
N LYS A 10 14.67 -1.29 7.02
CA LYS A 10 15.07 -2.01 5.80
C LYS A 10 15.54 -3.44 6.11
N GLU A 11 16.33 -3.62 7.17
CA GLU A 11 16.75 -4.95 7.64
C GLU A 11 15.56 -5.86 8.01
N LEU A 12 14.53 -5.29 8.65
CA LEU A 12 13.28 -6.01 8.94
C LEU A 12 12.51 -6.33 7.67
N VAL A 13 12.31 -5.36 6.77
CA VAL A 13 11.61 -5.56 5.47
C VAL A 13 12.27 -6.68 4.68
N ASP A 14 13.60 -6.67 4.55
CA ASP A 14 14.34 -7.74 3.88
C ASP A 14 14.21 -9.08 4.62
N GLY A 15 14.23 -9.08 5.95
CA GLY A 15 14.04 -10.30 6.73
C GLY A 15 12.65 -10.90 6.53
N PHE A 16 11.63 -10.07 6.33
CA PHE A 16 10.31 -10.53 5.94
C PHE A 16 10.21 -10.98 4.49
N GLY A 17 11.26 -10.86 3.66
CA GLY A 17 11.16 -11.16 2.23
C GLY A 17 10.24 -10.18 1.49
N PHE A 18 10.15 -8.94 1.97
CA PHE A 18 9.44 -7.85 1.30
C PHE A 18 10.42 -6.97 0.53
N HIS A 19 9.90 -6.21 -0.43
CA HIS A 19 10.67 -5.21 -1.14
C HIS A 19 10.46 -3.82 -0.54
N TYR A 20 11.52 -3.00 -0.59
CA TYR A 20 11.42 -1.56 -0.39
C TYR A 20 11.97 -0.84 -1.59
N HIS A 21 11.36 0.30 -1.90
CA HIS A 21 11.82 1.23 -2.92
C HIS A 21 12.14 2.57 -2.25
N THR A 22 13.20 3.24 -2.70
CA THR A 22 13.56 4.59 -2.22
C THR A 22 13.19 5.58 -3.31
N ALA A 23 12.07 6.28 -3.10
CA ALA A 23 11.59 7.29 -4.02
C ALA A 23 12.67 8.39 -4.24
N PRO A 24 12.84 8.90 -5.47
CA PRO A 24 13.73 10.02 -5.74
C PRO A 24 13.34 11.31 -5.01
N GLY A 25 12.04 11.52 -4.81
CA GLY A 25 11.45 12.62 -4.07
C GLY A 25 10.42 12.12 -3.07
N GLU A 26 9.16 12.49 -3.26
CA GLU A 26 8.07 12.08 -2.38
C GLU A 26 7.59 10.66 -2.66
N ALA A 27 7.37 9.92 -1.59
CA ALA A 27 6.90 8.54 -1.67
C ALA A 27 5.51 8.45 -2.32
N GLU A 28 4.63 9.41 -2.08
CA GLU A 28 3.26 9.39 -2.62
C GLU A 28 3.21 9.64 -4.13
N ALA A 29 4.04 10.58 -4.62
CA ALA A 29 4.19 10.83 -6.04
C ALA A 29 4.79 9.61 -6.76
N GLU A 30 5.80 8.97 -6.16
CA GLU A 30 6.39 7.74 -6.68
C GLU A 30 5.38 6.59 -6.69
N LEU A 31 4.62 6.40 -5.61
CA LEU A 31 3.57 5.38 -5.54
C LEU A 31 2.45 5.61 -6.54
N ALA A 32 2.04 6.87 -6.76
CA ALA A 32 1.06 7.22 -7.78
C ALA A 32 1.56 6.90 -9.19
N TYR A 33 2.83 7.22 -9.48
CA TYR A 33 3.49 6.81 -10.72
C TYR A 33 3.50 5.28 -10.87
N MET A 34 3.99 4.56 -9.87
CA MET A 34 4.06 3.10 -9.85
C MET A 34 2.68 2.44 -10.02
N ASN A 35 1.62 3.02 -9.44
CA ASN A 35 0.26 2.52 -9.60
C ASN A 35 -0.26 2.76 -11.03
N ARG A 36 0.05 3.93 -11.62
CA ARG A 36 -0.32 4.26 -13.00
C ARG A 36 0.35 3.38 -14.05
N ILE A 37 1.61 2.95 -13.82
CA ILE A 37 2.32 2.02 -14.71
C ILE A 37 2.10 0.54 -14.34
N HIS A 38 1.18 0.25 -13.42
CA HIS A 38 0.86 -1.11 -12.95
C HIS A 38 2.05 -1.87 -12.33
N ALA A 39 3.05 -1.14 -11.80
CA ALA A 39 4.09 -1.73 -10.96
C ALA A 39 3.54 -2.16 -9.59
N VAL A 40 2.43 -1.54 -9.15
CA VAL A 40 1.62 -1.96 -8.00
C VAL A 40 0.13 -1.81 -8.35
N ASP A 41 -0.73 -2.67 -7.79
CA ASP A 41 -2.17 -2.64 -8.08
C ASP A 41 -2.92 -1.50 -7.37
N ALA A 42 -2.49 -1.15 -6.15
CA ALA A 42 -3.09 -0.08 -5.36
C ALA A 42 -2.08 0.56 -4.39
N VAL A 43 -2.35 1.80 -3.98
CA VAL A 43 -1.56 2.56 -3.01
C VAL A 43 -2.23 2.53 -1.64
N LEU A 44 -1.56 1.96 -0.63
CA LEU A 44 -2.02 2.04 0.76
C LEU A 44 -1.41 3.27 1.45
N THR A 45 -2.22 4.29 1.71
CA THR A 45 -1.77 5.50 2.42
C THR A 45 -2.85 6.06 3.34
N VAL A 46 -2.47 6.89 4.30
CA VAL A 46 -3.40 7.70 5.12
C VAL A 46 -3.54 9.12 4.59
N ASP A 47 -2.60 9.53 3.75
CA ASP A 47 -2.54 10.84 3.13
C ASP A 47 -3.50 10.94 1.93
N SER A 48 -3.70 12.16 1.44
CA SER A 48 -4.51 12.46 0.27
C SER A 48 -3.70 12.89 -0.95
N ASP A 49 -2.40 13.14 -0.82
CA ASP A 49 -1.61 13.67 -1.93
C ASP A 49 -1.44 12.65 -3.07
N ALA A 50 -1.49 11.35 -2.76
CA ALA A 50 -1.60 10.29 -3.78
C ALA A 50 -2.75 10.50 -4.78
N PHE A 51 -3.89 11.09 -4.38
CA PHE A 51 -4.98 11.43 -5.30
C PHE A 51 -4.58 12.54 -6.25
N LEU A 52 -3.90 13.58 -5.74
CA LEU A 52 -3.43 14.72 -6.51
C LEU A 52 -2.39 14.28 -7.54
N PHE A 53 -1.45 13.40 -7.15
CA PHE A 53 -0.46 12.82 -8.05
C PHE A 53 -1.04 11.80 -9.04
N GLY A 54 -2.34 11.51 -8.95
CA GLY A 54 -3.08 10.75 -9.95
C GLY A 54 -3.01 9.23 -9.78
N ALA A 55 -2.89 8.72 -8.54
CA ALA A 55 -2.99 7.29 -8.28
C ALA A 55 -4.42 6.78 -8.58
N PRO A 56 -4.62 5.79 -9.48
CA PRO A 56 -5.94 5.32 -9.86
C PRO A 56 -6.66 4.47 -8.80
N GLN A 57 -5.92 3.81 -7.91
CA GLN A 57 -6.48 2.96 -6.85
C GLN A 57 -5.80 3.21 -5.51
N ILE A 58 -6.56 3.75 -4.55
CA ILE A 58 -6.06 4.09 -3.22
C ILE A 58 -6.84 3.33 -2.15
N LEU A 59 -6.09 2.71 -1.24
CA LEU A 59 -6.58 2.07 -0.03
C LEU A 59 -6.26 2.99 1.15
N ARG A 60 -7.28 3.45 1.87
CA ARG A 60 -7.10 4.30 3.05
C ARG A 60 -7.33 3.53 4.34
N MET A 61 -6.32 3.54 5.21
CA MET A 61 -6.43 2.91 6.52
C MET A 61 -7.27 3.77 7.48
N ASN A 62 -8.25 3.16 8.15
CA ASN A 62 -8.97 3.84 9.22
C ASN A 62 -8.15 3.80 10.53
N VAL A 63 -7.22 4.76 10.66
CA VAL A 63 -6.37 4.88 11.86
C VAL A 63 -7.14 5.26 13.13
N LYS A 64 -8.39 5.72 13.02
CA LYS A 64 -9.21 6.18 14.15
C LYS A 64 -9.96 5.03 14.83
N ASN A 65 -10.20 3.91 14.16
CA ASN A 65 -10.87 2.75 14.74
C ASN A 65 -9.87 1.61 14.99
N ALA A 66 -9.17 1.66 16.13
CA ALA A 66 -8.18 0.63 16.52
C ALA A 66 -8.76 -0.80 16.62
N LYS A 67 -10.09 -0.96 16.63
CA LYS A 67 -10.79 -2.25 16.66
C LYS A 67 -11.02 -2.85 15.26
N GLU A 68 -10.85 -2.08 14.19
CA GLU A 68 -11.12 -2.47 12.79
C GLU A 68 -9.88 -2.27 11.90
N LYS A 69 -8.70 -2.71 12.36
CA LYS A 69 -7.45 -2.62 11.59
C LYS A 69 -7.46 -3.38 10.27
N ASP A 70 -8.38 -4.33 10.13
CA ASP A 70 -8.55 -5.18 8.94
C ASP A 70 -9.49 -4.54 7.89
N VAL A 71 -9.98 -3.32 8.12
CA VAL A 71 -10.90 -2.61 7.22
C VAL A 71 -10.20 -1.39 6.63
N VAL A 72 -10.24 -1.30 5.30
CA VAL A 72 -9.75 -0.16 4.53
C VAL A 72 -10.87 0.45 3.70
N GLU A 73 -10.83 1.77 3.51
CA GLU A 73 -11.66 2.46 2.53
C GLU A 73 -10.99 2.35 1.17
N VAL A 74 -11.75 1.97 0.13
CA VAL A 74 -11.22 1.79 -1.22
C VAL A 74 -11.75 2.92 -2.10
N TYR A 75 -10.83 3.65 -2.72
CA TYR A 75 -11.12 4.70 -3.67
C TYR A 75 -10.55 4.31 -5.02
N THR A 76 -11.39 4.26 -6.04
CA THR A 76 -10.98 3.99 -7.42
C THR A 76 -11.34 5.17 -8.31
N ALA A 77 -10.54 5.42 -9.34
CA ALA A 77 -10.82 6.44 -10.35
C ALA A 77 -12.24 6.28 -10.93
N ASP A 78 -12.67 5.04 -11.20
CA ASP A 78 -14.01 4.74 -11.73
C ASP A 78 -15.12 5.13 -10.74
N ALA A 79 -14.96 4.81 -9.45
CA ALA A 79 -15.93 5.15 -8.42
C ALA A 79 -16.02 6.67 -8.18
N LEU A 80 -14.90 7.38 -8.32
CA LEU A 80 -14.84 8.84 -8.25
C LEU A 80 -15.47 9.51 -9.47
N ALA A 81 -15.24 8.96 -10.67
CA ALA A 81 -15.86 9.43 -11.91
C ALA A 81 -17.38 9.22 -11.94
N ALA A 82 -17.90 8.23 -11.20
CA ALA A 82 -19.33 7.98 -11.04
C ALA A 82 -20.02 8.87 -10.00
N GLN A 83 -19.30 9.73 -9.28
CA GLN A 83 -19.90 10.63 -8.29
C GLN A 83 -20.73 11.74 -8.95
N PRO A 84 -21.72 12.34 -8.23
CA PRO A 84 -22.52 13.43 -8.78
C PRO A 84 -21.73 14.66 -9.22
N ASN A 85 -20.57 14.92 -8.60
CA ASN A 85 -19.63 15.97 -9.00
C ASN A 85 -18.24 15.36 -9.21
N PRO A 86 -17.97 14.72 -10.35
CA PRO A 86 -16.71 14.03 -10.60
C PRO A 86 -15.55 15.02 -10.77
N ASN A 87 -15.84 16.24 -11.22
CA ASN A 87 -14.83 17.29 -11.44
C ASN A 87 -14.10 17.68 -10.15
N ALA A 88 -14.75 17.58 -8.99
CA ALA A 88 -14.14 17.87 -7.69
C ALA A 88 -13.01 16.91 -7.29
N PHE A 89 -12.92 15.75 -7.96
CA PHE A 89 -11.93 14.71 -7.68
C PHE A 89 -10.86 14.61 -8.77
N LEU A 90 -10.92 15.46 -9.79
CA LEU A 90 -9.88 15.50 -10.82
C LEU A 90 -8.58 16.10 -10.26
N PRO A 91 -7.40 15.72 -10.80
CA PRO A 91 -6.12 16.28 -10.38
C PRO A 91 -6.09 17.81 -10.39
N ALA A 92 -6.79 18.46 -11.33
CA ALA A 92 -6.92 19.91 -11.38
C ALA A 92 -7.62 20.51 -10.16
N ALA A 93 -8.70 19.89 -9.70
CA ALA A 93 -9.43 20.33 -8.52
C ALA A 93 -8.61 20.10 -7.24
N LEU A 94 -7.92 18.94 -7.15
CA LEU A 94 -7.07 18.61 -6.00
C LEU A 94 -5.85 19.52 -5.91
N LEU A 95 -5.18 19.80 -7.03
CA LEU A 95 -4.08 20.78 -7.10
C LEU A 95 -4.56 22.17 -6.67
N PHE A 96 -5.72 22.61 -7.15
CA PHE A 96 -6.30 23.88 -6.74
C PHE A 96 -6.59 23.91 -5.23
N LEU A 97 -7.14 22.83 -4.67
CA LEU A 97 -7.39 22.71 -3.23
C LEU A 97 -6.11 22.77 -2.42
N ALA A 98 -5.05 22.04 -2.81
CA ALA A 98 -3.76 22.06 -2.12
C ALA A 98 -3.13 23.47 -2.13
N VAL A 99 -3.21 24.16 -3.27
CA VAL A 99 -2.67 25.53 -3.42
C VAL A 99 -3.49 26.56 -2.63
N VAL A 100 -4.81 26.45 -2.62
CA VAL A 100 -5.69 27.47 -2.02
C VAL A 100 -5.93 27.23 -0.52
N CYS A 101 -6.13 25.99 -0.09
CA CYS A 101 -6.31 25.66 1.33
C CYS A 101 -4.99 25.60 2.09
N GLY A 102 -3.88 25.43 1.36
CA GLY A 102 -2.59 25.05 1.88
C GLY A 102 -2.41 23.53 1.92
N GLY A 103 -1.16 23.10 1.75
CA GLY A 103 -0.71 21.72 1.73
C GLY A 103 0.74 21.62 2.21
N ASP A 104 1.41 20.53 1.88
CA ASP A 104 2.76 20.25 2.39
C ASP A 104 3.84 21.24 1.91
N TYR A 105 3.72 21.74 0.67
CA TYR A 105 4.67 22.70 0.10
C TYR A 105 4.38 24.16 0.47
N ASP A 106 3.11 24.49 0.75
CA ASP A 106 2.68 25.80 1.24
C ASP A 106 1.56 25.59 2.27
N THR A 107 1.94 25.57 3.54
CA THR A 107 1.01 25.32 4.65
C THR A 107 -0.04 26.42 4.88
N ILE A 108 0.14 27.61 4.28
CA ILE A 108 -0.75 28.76 4.50
C ILE A 108 -1.83 28.83 3.42
N GLY A 109 -1.45 28.62 2.15
CA GLY A 109 -2.32 28.81 1.00
C GLY A 109 -2.90 30.23 0.94
N LEU A 110 -4.12 30.34 0.42
CA LEU A 110 -4.83 31.63 0.34
C LEU A 110 -5.54 31.94 1.66
N LYS A 111 -4.98 32.89 2.42
CA LYS A 111 -5.50 33.31 3.71
C LYS A 111 -7.00 33.64 3.68
N GLY A 112 -7.77 32.95 4.51
CA GLY A 112 -9.21 33.15 4.66
C GLY A 112 -10.08 32.42 3.64
N CYS A 113 -9.48 31.71 2.68
CA CYS A 113 -10.18 30.79 1.79
C CYS A 113 -10.25 29.40 2.43
N GLY A 114 -11.42 29.04 2.97
CA GLY A 114 -11.62 27.73 3.60
C GLY A 114 -11.96 26.64 2.58
N PRO A 115 -11.95 25.36 3.00
CA PRO A 115 -12.16 24.21 2.10
C PRO A 115 -13.50 24.23 1.36
N ILE A 116 -14.55 24.81 1.95
CA ILE A 116 -15.87 24.94 1.29
C ILE A 116 -15.78 25.88 0.07
N THR A 117 -15.20 27.07 0.27
CA THR A 117 -15.03 28.06 -0.82
C THR A 117 -14.04 27.55 -1.85
N ALA A 118 -12.94 26.93 -1.41
CA ALA A 118 -11.94 26.37 -2.31
C ALA A 118 -12.50 25.22 -3.15
N SER A 119 -13.33 24.33 -2.57
CA SER A 119 -13.95 23.21 -3.30
C SER A 119 -14.95 23.69 -4.36
N ALA A 120 -15.72 24.75 -4.05
CA ALA A 120 -16.59 25.40 -5.03
C ALA A 120 -15.81 25.97 -6.22
N LEU A 121 -14.70 26.67 -5.95
CA LEU A 121 -13.81 27.21 -6.97
C LEU A 121 -13.07 26.10 -7.76
N ALA A 122 -12.69 25.02 -7.08
CA ALA A 122 -11.98 23.88 -7.66
C ALA A 122 -12.81 23.14 -8.73
N SER A 123 -14.14 23.21 -8.62
CA SER A 123 -15.06 22.66 -9.62
C SER A 123 -15.24 23.58 -10.86
N GLY A 124 -14.66 24.79 -10.82
CA GLY A 124 -14.76 25.80 -11.86
C GLY A 124 -13.58 25.84 -12.84
N PRO A 125 -13.65 26.71 -13.86
CA PRO A 125 -12.64 26.79 -14.93
C PRO A 125 -11.26 27.26 -14.43
N LEU A 126 -11.19 28.01 -13.33
CA LEU A 126 -9.93 28.51 -12.77
C LEU A 126 -8.98 27.38 -12.35
N ALA A 127 -9.54 26.27 -11.85
CA ALA A 127 -8.76 25.10 -11.46
C ALA A 127 -8.12 24.42 -12.66
N GLN A 128 -8.89 24.18 -13.73
CA GLN A 128 -8.37 23.58 -14.95
C GLN A 128 -7.32 24.48 -15.63
N GLN A 129 -7.55 25.80 -15.66
CA GLN A 129 -6.60 26.75 -16.21
C GLN A 129 -5.27 26.74 -15.44
N LEU A 130 -5.33 26.78 -14.10
CA LEU A 130 -4.14 26.71 -13.26
C LEU A 130 -3.38 25.38 -13.46
N PHE A 131 -4.12 24.26 -13.51
CA PHE A 131 -3.55 22.94 -13.72
C PHE A 131 -2.83 22.84 -15.06
N ASN A 132 -3.47 23.25 -16.16
CA ASN A 132 -2.85 23.23 -17.49
C ASN A 132 -1.60 24.10 -17.52
N ALA A 133 -1.67 25.33 -17.01
CA ALA A 133 -0.52 26.22 -16.95
C ALA A 133 0.62 25.62 -16.10
N ALA A 134 0.32 24.99 -14.96
CA ALA A 134 1.32 24.34 -14.12
C ALA A 134 2.05 23.20 -14.84
N HIS A 135 1.38 22.50 -15.77
CA HIS A 135 1.97 21.43 -16.56
C HIS A 135 2.73 21.96 -17.79
N GLU A 136 2.18 22.94 -18.49
CA GLU A 136 2.70 23.36 -19.80
C GLU A 136 3.76 24.46 -19.72
N TYR A 137 3.68 25.36 -18.72
CA TYR A 137 4.50 26.57 -18.68
C TYR A 137 5.72 26.40 -17.78
N ASP A 138 6.86 26.94 -18.18
CA ASP A 138 8.02 27.14 -17.29
C ASP A 138 7.74 28.20 -16.21
N GLU A 139 8.66 28.36 -15.26
CA GLU A 139 8.50 29.30 -14.15
C GLU A 139 8.28 30.77 -14.58
N ASN A 140 8.84 31.20 -15.72
CA ASN A 140 8.72 32.59 -16.17
C ASN A 140 7.37 32.81 -16.85
N MET A 141 6.94 31.88 -17.69
CA MET A 141 5.62 31.90 -18.30
C MET A 141 4.51 31.80 -17.23
N LEU A 142 4.71 30.96 -16.20
CA LEU A 142 3.80 30.89 -15.05
C LEU A 142 3.66 32.25 -14.36
N LYS A 143 4.75 32.98 -14.09
CA LYS A 143 4.66 34.32 -13.47
C LYS A 143 3.84 35.31 -14.28
N ILE A 144 3.85 35.20 -15.62
CA ILE A 144 3.06 36.06 -16.50
C ILE A 144 1.59 35.63 -16.44
N PHE A 145 1.32 34.33 -16.62
CA PHE A 145 -0.02 33.76 -16.57
C PHE A 145 -0.73 34.06 -15.23
N LEU A 146 -0.02 33.91 -14.11
CA LEU A 146 -0.60 34.09 -12.77
C LEU A 146 -1.10 35.51 -12.50
N LYS A 147 -0.63 36.52 -13.23
CA LYS A 147 -1.15 37.90 -13.11
C LYS A 147 -2.62 37.97 -13.53
N GLU A 148 -2.92 37.48 -14.72
CA GLU A 148 -4.29 37.46 -15.27
C GLU A 148 -5.19 36.46 -14.52
N TRP A 149 -4.62 35.31 -14.15
CA TRP A 149 -5.34 34.32 -13.37
C TRP A 149 -5.73 34.84 -11.98
N ARG A 150 -4.86 35.59 -11.30
CA ARG A 150 -5.19 36.25 -10.02
C ARG A 150 -6.33 37.26 -10.16
N ILE A 151 -6.33 38.06 -11.23
CA ILE A 151 -7.44 39.00 -11.49
C ILE A 151 -8.76 38.23 -11.63
N SER A 152 -8.73 37.13 -12.39
CA SER A 152 -9.91 36.28 -12.58
C SER A 152 -10.37 35.64 -11.25
N LEU A 153 -9.44 35.16 -10.43
CA LEU A 153 -9.73 34.64 -9.09
C LEU A 153 -10.33 35.71 -8.16
N CYS A 154 -9.76 36.91 -8.12
CA CYS A 154 -10.29 38.02 -7.33
C CYS A 154 -11.70 38.40 -7.77
N ASN A 155 -11.92 38.52 -9.08
CA ASN A 155 -13.23 38.85 -9.64
C ASN A 155 -14.28 37.79 -9.25
N GLU A 156 -13.93 36.51 -9.36
CA GLU A 156 -14.81 35.42 -8.98
C GLU A 156 -15.12 35.43 -7.48
N LEU A 157 -14.11 35.66 -6.63
CA LEU A 157 -14.30 35.81 -5.18
C LEU A 157 -15.16 37.03 -4.82
N GLU A 158 -15.00 38.16 -5.49
CA GLU A 158 -15.73 39.40 -5.17
C GLU A 158 -17.18 39.38 -5.65
N HIS A 159 -17.43 38.77 -6.80
CA HIS A 159 -18.69 38.91 -7.51
C HIS A 159 -19.49 37.61 -7.63
N ASP A 160 -18.84 36.45 -7.52
CA ASP A 160 -19.41 35.12 -7.75
C ASP A 160 -20.11 35.05 -9.12
N TYR A 161 -19.39 35.45 -10.18
CA TYR A 161 -19.95 35.53 -11.54
C TYR A 161 -20.40 34.17 -12.07
N SER A 162 -19.70 33.10 -11.70
CA SER A 162 -20.11 31.74 -12.04
C SER A 162 -21.28 31.23 -11.21
N GLY A 163 -21.54 31.84 -10.05
CA GLY A 163 -22.53 31.39 -9.07
C GLY A 163 -22.13 30.09 -8.36
N HIS A 164 -20.90 29.61 -8.54
CA HIS A 164 -20.43 28.36 -7.93
C HIS A 164 -20.14 28.50 -6.43
N ILE A 165 -19.72 29.68 -5.97
CA ILE A 165 -19.36 29.91 -4.56
C ILE A 165 -20.62 30.06 -3.69
N GLY A 166 -21.70 30.60 -4.28
CA GLY A 166 -22.99 30.85 -3.64
C GLY A 166 -23.03 32.11 -2.77
N ARG A 167 -21.90 32.79 -2.59
CA ARG A 167 -21.80 34.10 -1.92
C ARG A 167 -20.49 34.80 -2.28
N LYS A 168 -20.45 36.11 -2.01
CA LYS A 168 -19.29 36.97 -2.23
C LYS A 168 -18.29 36.92 -1.07
N HIS A 169 -17.01 36.94 -1.40
CA HIS A 169 -15.85 36.83 -0.51
C HIS A 169 -14.80 37.95 -0.74
N PRO A 170 -15.18 39.25 -0.72
CA PRO A 170 -14.24 40.35 -1.02
C PRO A 170 -13.05 40.44 -0.06
N LYS A 171 -13.21 40.02 1.21
CA LYS A 171 -12.10 39.95 2.17
C LYS A 171 -11.06 38.89 1.80
N VAL A 172 -11.48 37.81 1.14
CA VAL A 172 -10.56 36.75 0.67
C VAL A 172 -9.86 37.22 -0.59
N ALA A 173 -10.59 37.88 -1.51
CA ALA A 173 -10.02 38.51 -2.70
C ALA A 173 -8.90 39.50 -2.33
N ALA A 174 -9.11 40.33 -1.30
CA ALA A 174 -8.09 41.28 -0.81
C ALA A 174 -6.82 40.60 -0.25
N ASN A 175 -6.86 39.31 0.08
CA ASN A 175 -5.70 38.55 0.55
C ASN A 175 -4.93 37.87 -0.60
N VAL A 176 -5.41 37.93 -1.85
CA VAL A 176 -4.70 37.41 -3.02
C VAL A 176 -3.52 38.32 -3.33
N SER A 177 -2.34 37.95 -2.85
CA SER A 177 -1.10 38.71 -3.06
C SER A 177 -0.48 38.45 -4.43
N ASP A 178 0.41 39.35 -4.87
CA ASP A 178 1.19 39.16 -6.11
C ASP A 178 2.16 37.96 -6.06
N ALA A 179 2.49 37.48 -4.86
CA ALA A 179 3.31 36.30 -4.66
C ALA A 179 2.51 34.98 -4.72
N PHE A 180 1.17 35.05 -4.73
CA PHE A 180 0.30 33.88 -4.73
C PHE A 180 -0.10 33.45 -6.15
N PRO A 181 -0.20 32.14 -6.43
CA PRO A 181 0.57 31.07 -5.80
C PRO A 181 2.05 31.15 -6.19
N ASP A 182 2.93 30.53 -5.41
CA ASP A 182 4.34 30.39 -5.81
C ASP A 182 4.44 29.42 -7.02
N PRO A 183 4.99 29.86 -8.18
CA PRO A 183 5.20 28.98 -9.33
C PRO A 183 5.99 27.71 -9.01
N LYS A 184 6.91 27.76 -8.03
CA LYS A 184 7.69 26.58 -7.62
C LYS A 184 6.83 25.54 -6.93
N VAL A 185 5.89 25.97 -6.08
CA VAL A 185 4.93 25.07 -5.43
C VAL A 185 4.06 24.38 -6.47
N LEU A 186 3.59 25.11 -7.49
CA LEU A 186 2.85 24.51 -8.60
C LEU A 186 3.66 23.44 -9.31
N LYS A 187 4.97 23.65 -9.50
CA LYS A 187 5.87 22.69 -10.15
C LYS A 187 6.15 21.45 -9.31
N LEU A 188 6.24 21.57 -7.99
CA LEU A 188 6.40 20.42 -7.10
C LEU A 188 5.20 19.46 -7.23
N TYR A 189 3.99 20.00 -7.35
CA TYR A 189 2.78 19.20 -7.57
C TYR A 189 2.64 18.68 -9.02
N SER A 190 2.92 19.51 -10.04
CA SER A 190 2.69 19.12 -11.45
C SER A 190 3.80 18.28 -12.07
N HIS A 191 5.03 18.40 -11.55
CA HIS A 191 6.20 17.65 -12.01
C HIS A 191 7.00 17.14 -10.80
N PRO A 192 6.41 16.25 -9.98
CA PRO A 192 7.11 15.72 -8.83
C PRO A 192 8.36 14.95 -9.28
N LEU A 193 9.38 14.98 -8.42
CA LEU A 193 10.58 14.19 -8.64
C LEU A 193 10.29 12.72 -8.35
N THR A 194 10.22 11.92 -9.41
CA THR A 194 9.89 10.49 -9.40
C THR A 194 10.89 9.75 -10.28
N SER A 195 10.82 8.42 -10.27
CA SER A 195 11.57 7.56 -11.18
C SER A 195 11.23 7.85 -12.65
N GLU A 196 10.00 8.29 -12.94
CA GLU A 196 9.57 8.71 -14.28
C GLU A 196 10.32 9.95 -14.78
N SER A 197 10.45 10.96 -13.92
CA SER A 197 11.15 12.20 -14.27
C SER A 197 12.67 12.06 -14.27
N GLN A 198 13.20 10.97 -13.69
CA GLN A 198 14.61 10.57 -13.79
C GLN A 198 14.82 9.57 -14.94
N LEU A 199 15.17 10.07 -16.14
CA LEU A 199 15.55 9.23 -17.28
C LEU A 199 16.53 8.11 -16.88
N GLY A 200 16.11 6.85 -17.03
CA GLY A 200 16.94 5.66 -16.86
C GLY A 200 16.75 4.87 -15.55
N ASN A 201 16.00 5.39 -14.58
CA ASN A 201 15.67 4.66 -13.34
C ASN A 201 14.27 4.01 -13.47
N LEU A 202 14.16 2.92 -14.24
CA LEU A 202 12.90 2.17 -14.30
C LEU A 202 12.66 1.45 -12.97
N VAL A 203 11.41 1.43 -12.52
CA VAL A 203 11.01 0.64 -11.35
C VAL A 203 11.05 -0.84 -11.74
N HIS A 204 12.07 -1.55 -11.26
CA HIS A 204 12.21 -3.00 -11.46
C HIS A 204 11.28 -3.76 -10.52
N SER A 205 9.97 -3.70 -10.77
CA SER A 205 8.92 -4.33 -9.95
C SER A 205 8.66 -5.80 -10.30
N ASN A 206 9.18 -6.31 -11.41
CA ASN A 206 8.95 -7.68 -11.88
C ASN A 206 9.32 -8.76 -10.84
N GLN A 207 10.26 -8.48 -9.95
CA GLN A 207 10.65 -9.39 -8.87
C GLN A 207 9.72 -9.33 -7.65
N TRP A 208 8.89 -8.29 -7.53
CA TRP A 208 8.06 -8.07 -6.35
C TRP A 208 6.80 -8.94 -6.28
N PHE A 209 6.47 -9.60 -7.38
CA PHE A 209 5.23 -10.38 -7.53
C PHE A 209 5.28 -11.76 -6.88
N ILE A 210 6.47 -12.22 -6.47
CA ILE A 210 6.62 -13.51 -5.81
C ILE A 210 6.86 -13.24 -4.32
N PRO A 211 5.87 -13.46 -3.44
CA PRO A 211 6.09 -13.28 -2.02
C PRO A 211 7.17 -14.25 -1.54
N GLU A 212 8.32 -13.74 -1.13
CA GLU A 212 9.32 -14.55 -0.45
C GLU A 212 8.79 -14.97 0.92
N VAL A 213 9.15 -16.18 1.35
CA VAL A 213 8.89 -16.59 2.73
C VAL A 213 9.86 -15.83 3.67
N PRO A 214 9.40 -15.38 4.84
CA PRO A 214 10.27 -14.70 5.79
C PRO A 214 11.54 -15.50 6.12
N ASP A 215 12.71 -14.87 6.01
CA ASP A 215 13.98 -15.46 6.45
C ASP A 215 13.99 -15.52 7.97
N ASN A 216 13.69 -16.71 8.47
CA ASN A 216 13.55 -16.99 9.89
C ASN A 216 14.85 -16.72 10.66
N SER A 217 16.01 -17.04 10.08
CA SER A 217 17.31 -16.83 10.73
C SER A 217 17.67 -15.35 10.80
N LYS A 218 17.48 -14.61 9.70
CA LYS A 218 17.76 -13.17 9.62
C LYS A 218 16.82 -12.36 10.51
N LEU A 219 15.52 -12.68 10.51
CA LEU A 219 14.56 -12.06 11.42
C LEU A 219 14.90 -12.36 12.88
N ALA A 220 15.27 -13.59 13.22
CA ALA A 220 15.57 -13.94 14.60
C ALA A 220 16.77 -13.15 15.15
N ALA A 221 17.85 -13.04 14.37
CA ALA A 221 18.99 -12.20 14.73
C ALA A 221 18.61 -10.71 14.85
N THR A 222 17.82 -10.21 13.90
CA THR A 222 17.39 -8.81 13.85
C THR A 222 16.49 -8.46 15.03
N CYS A 223 15.47 -9.27 15.32
CA CYS A 223 14.58 -9.09 16.47
C CYS A 223 15.31 -9.29 17.80
N GLY A 224 16.26 -10.24 17.87
CA GLY A 224 17.11 -10.42 19.03
C GLY A 224 17.89 -9.14 19.38
N ARG A 225 18.48 -8.49 18.36
CA ARG A 225 19.24 -7.24 18.51
C ARG A 225 18.36 -6.01 18.75
N LEU A 226 17.27 -5.86 17.99
CA LEU A 226 16.44 -4.64 18.03
C LEU A 226 15.43 -4.64 19.19
N PHE A 227 14.89 -5.80 19.54
CA PHE A 227 13.81 -5.92 20.52
C PHE A 227 14.21 -6.69 21.79
N GLY A 228 15.43 -7.25 21.83
CA GLY A 228 15.89 -8.03 22.97
C GLY A 228 15.15 -9.35 23.16
N TRP A 229 14.53 -9.90 22.10
CA TRP A 229 13.69 -11.09 22.21
C TRP A 229 14.43 -12.36 22.63
N GLY A 230 15.75 -12.42 22.37
CA GLY A 230 16.72 -13.39 22.89
C GLY A 230 16.13 -14.75 23.37
N PRO A 231 16.02 -14.99 24.69
CA PRO A 231 15.46 -16.21 25.29
C PRO A 231 14.06 -16.62 24.80
N THR A 232 13.21 -15.63 24.48
CA THR A 232 11.79 -15.80 24.13
C THR A 232 11.53 -15.82 22.62
N ILE A 233 12.59 -15.94 21.80
CA ILE A 233 12.48 -15.78 20.35
C ILE A 233 11.42 -16.71 19.73
N ALA A 234 11.39 -17.98 20.13
CA ALA A 234 10.46 -18.97 19.58
C ALA A 234 8.99 -18.59 19.87
N SER A 235 8.65 -18.24 21.11
CA SER A 235 7.28 -17.87 21.49
C SER A 235 6.82 -16.57 20.82
N ARG A 236 7.73 -15.62 20.60
CA ARG A 236 7.46 -14.40 19.84
C ARG A 236 7.22 -14.68 18.37
N PHE A 237 7.96 -15.60 17.76
CA PHE A 237 7.77 -15.97 16.36
C PHE A 237 6.44 -16.71 16.13
N VAL A 238 6.06 -17.62 17.05
CA VAL A 238 4.73 -18.26 17.04
C VAL A 238 3.62 -17.21 17.00
N SER A 239 3.73 -16.18 17.86
CA SER A 239 2.65 -15.21 18.04
C SER A 239 2.58 -14.12 16.98
N ASN A 240 3.67 -13.87 16.23
CA ASN A 240 3.78 -12.67 15.38
C ASN A 240 4.24 -12.93 13.94
N ILE A 241 4.93 -14.05 13.66
CA ILE A 241 5.67 -14.23 12.40
C ILE A 241 5.19 -15.48 11.65
N TRP A 242 5.11 -16.62 12.32
CA TRP A 242 4.98 -17.90 11.63
C TRP A 242 3.61 -18.11 10.99
N ASP A 243 2.52 -17.51 11.50
CA ASP A 243 1.24 -17.51 10.80
C ASP A 243 1.40 -16.96 9.37
N GLY A 244 2.02 -15.78 9.22
CA GLY A 244 2.28 -15.18 7.92
C GLY A 244 3.27 -15.96 7.07
N TYR A 245 4.26 -16.61 7.68
CA TYR A 245 5.20 -17.51 6.98
C TYR A 245 4.45 -18.65 6.27
N PHE A 246 3.53 -19.33 6.97
CA PHE A 246 2.77 -20.43 6.38
C PHE A 246 1.82 -19.97 5.29
N ILE A 247 1.16 -18.81 5.45
CA ILE A 247 0.33 -18.22 4.39
C ILE A 247 1.15 -18.03 3.11
N ARG A 248 2.33 -17.42 3.20
CA ARG A 248 3.19 -17.22 2.02
C ARG A 248 3.74 -18.52 1.46
N LYS A 249 4.08 -19.49 2.32
CA LYS A 249 4.52 -20.81 1.86
C LYS A 249 3.42 -21.52 1.06
N PHE A 250 2.15 -21.44 1.49
CA PHE A 250 1.03 -21.97 0.71
C PHE A 250 0.86 -21.25 -0.63
N ILE A 251 0.98 -19.92 -0.65
CA ILE A 251 0.93 -19.14 -1.89
C ILE A 251 2.04 -19.57 -2.85
N GLN A 252 3.30 -19.64 -2.41
CA GLN A 252 4.41 -20.11 -3.24
C GLN A 252 4.14 -21.51 -3.81
N LEU A 253 3.75 -22.47 -2.97
CA LEU A 253 3.46 -23.84 -3.39
C LEU A 253 2.26 -23.93 -4.36
N SER A 254 1.41 -22.89 -4.41
CA SER A 254 0.30 -22.80 -5.36
C SER A 254 0.66 -22.09 -6.67
N SER A 255 1.63 -21.18 -6.65
CA SER A 255 2.05 -20.40 -7.82
C SER A 255 3.11 -21.09 -8.67
N PHE A 256 3.91 -22.00 -8.09
CA PHE A 256 4.94 -22.75 -8.82
C PHE A 256 4.49 -24.20 -9.02
N SER A 257 4.48 -24.64 -10.29
CA SER A 257 4.08 -25.99 -10.70
C SER A 257 4.91 -27.07 -9.96
N PRO A 258 4.39 -28.31 -9.74
CA PRO A 258 4.99 -29.31 -8.85
C PRO A 258 6.40 -29.83 -9.22
N ILE A 259 7.02 -29.31 -10.27
CA ILE A 259 8.26 -29.86 -10.86
C ILE A 259 9.50 -29.47 -10.03
N GLU A 260 9.46 -28.38 -9.25
CA GLU A 260 10.62 -27.94 -8.44
C GLU A 260 10.51 -28.23 -6.94
N HIS A 261 9.38 -28.75 -6.47
CA HIS A 261 9.22 -29.03 -5.04
C HIS A 261 9.70 -30.43 -4.69
N THR A 262 10.70 -30.52 -3.81
CA THR A 262 11.12 -31.81 -3.28
C THR A 262 9.96 -32.44 -2.52
N GLN A 263 9.80 -33.76 -2.63
CA GLN A 263 8.79 -34.55 -1.91
C GLN A 263 8.84 -34.33 -0.37
N ASN A 264 9.94 -33.78 0.14
CA ASN A 264 10.16 -33.38 1.53
C ASN A 264 9.40 -32.09 1.93
N ASP A 265 9.29 -31.09 1.06
CA ASP A 265 8.60 -29.81 1.37
C ASP A 265 7.10 -30.00 1.61
N VAL A 266 6.48 -30.86 0.79
CA VAL A 266 5.04 -31.17 0.87
C VAL A 266 4.75 -32.20 1.98
N SER A 267 5.69 -33.09 2.27
CA SER A 267 5.53 -34.10 3.33
C SER A 267 5.78 -33.57 4.74
N ALA A 268 6.54 -32.48 4.90
CA ALA A 268 6.67 -31.75 6.17
C ALA A 268 5.36 -31.01 6.55
N LEU A 269 4.55 -30.61 5.56
CA LEU A 269 3.25 -29.97 5.75
C LEU A 269 2.10 -30.98 5.96
N LYS A 270 2.40 -32.24 6.36
CA LYS A 270 1.40 -33.26 6.72
C LYS A 270 0.65 -32.86 7.99
N SER A 271 -0.32 -31.97 7.84
CA SER A 271 -1.17 -31.49 8.93
C SER A 271 -2.42 -32.35 9.09
N ASN A 272 -2.78 -32.63 10.35
CA ASN A 272 -4.16 -32.97 10.69
C ASN A 272 -4.97 -31.68 10.58
N ILE A 273 -5.85 -31.62 9.59
CA ILE A 273 -6.71 -30.46 9.43
C ILE A 273 -7.87 -30.61 10.41
N ARG A 274 -8.01 -29.66 11.34
CA ARG A 274 -9.16 -29.60 12.25
C ARG A 274 -10.00 -28.42 11.86
N PHE A 275 -11.21 -28.71 11.42
CA PHE A 275 -12.01 -27.76 10.71
C PHE A 275 -12.90 -26.96 11.65
N MET A 276 -12.52 -25.73 11.87
CA MET A 276 -13.44 -24.67 12.24
C MET A 276 -13.53 -23.75 11.02
N THR A 277 -14.74 -23.37 10.62
CA THR A 277 -14.93 -22.29 9.65
C THR A 277 -15.22 -21.01 10.42
N ARG A 278 -14.55 -19.93 10.04
CA ARG A 278 -14.86 -18.60 10.56
C ARG A 278 -14.96 -17.63 9.39
N ALA A 279 -16.17 -17.18 9.13
CA ALA A 279 -16.41 -15.92 8.43
C ALA A 279 -16.57 -14.85 9.53
N LYS A 280 -15.66 -13.88 9.58
CA LYS A 280 -15.78 -12.77 10.55
C LYS A 280 -16.85 -11.77 10.10
N SER A 281 -17.11 -11.68 8.79
CA SER A 281 -18.18 -10.89 8.20
C SER A 281 -18.59 -11.46 6.83
N SER A 282 -19.66 -10.94 6.24
CA SER A 282 -20.09 -11.27 4.87
C SER A 282 -19.09 -10.84 3.78
N ARG A 283 -18.05 -10.07 4.14
CA ARG A 283 -17.01 -9.57 3.23
C ARG A 283 -15.68 -10.30 3.40
N THR A 284 -15.60 -11.29 4.28
CA THR A 284 -14.37 -12.09 4.48
C THR A 284 -14.48 -13.43 3.78
N PHE A 285 -13.38 -13.90 3.19
CA PHE A 285 -13.26 -15.29 2.75
C PHE A 285 -13.51 -16.26 3.91
N VAL A 286 -14.02 -17.44 3.58
CA VAL A 286 -14.03 -18.55 4.52
C VAL A 286 -12.59 -18.84 4.93
N ASN A 287 -12.33 -18.96 6.23
CA ASN A 287 -11.03 -19.38 6.74
C ASN A 287 -11.13 -20.81 7.26
N ILE A 288 -10.12 -21.62 6.97
CA ILE A 288 -9.95 -23.00 7.45
C ILE A 288 -8.79 -23.03 8.43
N GLN A 289 -9.00 -23.65 9.60
CA GLN A 289 -7.94 -23.83 10.59
C GLN A 289 -7.10 -25.09 10.30
N LEU A 290 -5.78 -24.95 10.30
CA LEU A 290 -4.80 -26.03 10.12
C LEU A 290 -4.01 -26.24 11.41
N THR A 291 -3.63 -27.48 11.70
CA THR A 291 -2.67 -27.79 12.78
C THR A 291 -1.30 -28.12 12.18
N MET A 292 -0.27 -27.34 12.53
CA MET A 292 1.09 -27.48 11.99
C MET A 292 2.09 -27.84 13.09
N TRP A 293 3.15 -28.59 12.75
CA TRP A 293 4.28 -28.92 13.64
C TRP A 293 5.60 -28.47 12.98
N ILE A 294 6.45 -27.71 13.70
CA ILE A 294 7.43 -26.80 13.04
C ILE A 294 8.87 -26.83 13.61
N ASP A 295 9.43 -28.02 13.75
CA ASP A 295 10.72 -28.27 14.42
C ASP A 295 11.89 -27.49 13.81
N ALA A 296 11.97 -27.45 12.48
CA ALA A 296 13.07 -26.82 11.75
C ALA A 296 13.14 -25.30 11.98
N LEU A 297 11.99 -24.60 11.92
CA LEU A 297 11.93 -23.15 12.12
C LEU A 297 12.32 -22.76 13.55
N ALA A 298 11.90 -23.55 14.54
CA ALA A 298 12.27 -23.32 15.93
C ALA A 298 13.79 -23.47 16.13
N ALA A 299 14.39 -24.51 15.56
CA ALA A 299 15.83 -24.76 15.64
C ALA A 299 16.66 -23.67 14.94
N GLU A 300 16.24 -23.23 13.75
CA GLU A 300 16.89 -22.15 12.99
C GLU A 300 16.90 -20.82 13.74
N ALA A 301 15.73 -20.38 14.22
CA ALA A 301 15.59 -19.11 14.93
C ALA A 301 16.48 -19.07 16.18
N ALA A 302 16.47 -20.17 16.93
CA ALA A 302 17.25 -20.27 18.15
C ALA A 302 18.76 -20.34 17.89
N THR A 303 19.19 -21.12 16.90
CA THR A 303 20.59 -21.17 16.47
C THR A 303 21.10 -19.79 16.05
N SER A 304 20.27 -19.02 15.34
CA SER A 304 20.63 -17.67 14.89
C SER A 304 20.86 -16.72 16.06
N VAL A 305 19.98 -16.74 17.08
CA VAL A 305 20.11 -15.89 18.27
C VAL A 305 21.35 -16.25 19.10
N VAL A 306 21.68 -17.54 19.25
CA VAL A 306 22.92 -17.96 19.94
C VAL A 306 24.14 -17.36 19.24
N ARG A 307 24.19 -17.48 17.90
CA ARG A 307 25.35 -17.04 17.11
C ARG A 307 25.51 -15.52 17.08
N HIS A 308 24.43 -14.77 16.94
CA HIS A 308 24.49 -13.33 16.65
C HIS A 308 24.20 -12.42 17.85
N ALA A 309 23.41 -12.88 18.82
CA ALA A 309 23.05 -12.09 20.00
C ALA A 309 23.89 -12.46 21.25
N GLY A 310 24.75 -13.47 21.14
CA GLY A 310 25.59 -13.93 22.26
C GLY A 310 24.80 -14.63 23.38
N THR A 311 23.55 -15.01 23.11
CA THR A 311 22.68 -15.71 24.07
C THR A 311 23.16 -17.14 24.28
N HIS A 312 23.29 -17.59 25.52
CA HIS A 312 23.72 -18.97 25.80
C HIS A 312 22.61 -19.97 25.39
N PRO A 313 22.91 -21.09 24.71
CA PRO A 313 21.88 -22.03 24.22
C PRO A 313 20.88 -22.47 25.29
N SER A 314 21.34 -22.73 26.52
CA SER A 314 20.49 -23.18 27.63
C SER A 314 19.49 -22.13 28.13
N SER A 315 19.61 -20.88 27.69
CA SER A 315 18.69 -19.80 28.07
C SER A 315 17.54 -19.61 27.09
N ILE A 316 17.52 -20.32 25.96
CA ILE A 316 16.44 -20.23 24.97
C ILE A 316 15.30 -21.17 25.35
N GLU A 317 14.11 -20.61 25.55
CA GLU A 317 12.91 -21.37 25.85
C GLU A 317 12.45 -22.18 24.62
N GLY A 318 12.21 -23.49 24.81
CA GLY A 318 11.65 -24.35 23.76
C GLY A 318 12.64 -24.83 22.68
N LEU A 319 13.96 -24.67 22.89
CA LEU A 319 15.02 -25.00 21.93
C LEU A 319 14.97 -26.43 21.35
N SER A 320 14.41 -27.39 22.09
CA SER A 320 14.38 -28.81 21.74
C SER A 320 12.97 -29.38 21.53
N THR A 321 11.95 -28.52 21.43
CA THR A 321 10.55 -28.98 21.36
C THR A 321 9.96 -28.76 19.98
N THR A 322 9.34 -29.79 19.44
CA THR A 322 8.35 -29.66 18.37
C THR A 322 7.26 -28.70 18.80
N ILE A 323 7.09 -27.61 18.05
CA ILE A 323 6.06 -26.59 18.33
C ILE A 323 4.84 -26.90 17.49
N GLN A 324 3.68 -26.99 18.14
CA GLN A 324 2.38 -27.11 17.49
C GLN A 324 1.76 -25.72 17.31
N MET A 325 1.28 -25.40 16.11
CA MET A 325 0.58 -24.15 15.79
C MET A 325 -0.81 -24.43 15.19
N LEU A 326 -1.76 -23.53 15.47
CA LEU A 326 -3.10 -23.51 14.89
C LEU A 326 -3.24 -22.27 14.01
N ILE A 327 -3.35 -22.46 12.70
CA ILE A 327 -3.26 -21.37 11.72
C ILE A 327 -4.56 -21.26 10.95
N TRP A 328 -5.11 -20.05 10.86
CA TRP A 328 -6.26 -19.75 10.02
C TRP A 328 -5.81 -19.34 8.64
N VAL A 329 -6.22 -20.10 7.62
CA VAL A 329 -5.84 -19.83 6.23
C VAL A 329 -7.09 -19.54 5.41
N PRO A 330 -7.13 -18.46 4.62
CA PRO A 330 -8.20 -18.22 3.66
C PRO A 330 -8.36 -19.40 2.71
N GLU A 331 -9.59 -19.88 2.55
CA GLU A 331 -9.92 -21.01 1.71
C GLU A 331 -9.38 -20.86 0.27
N PRO A 332 -9.46 -19.70 -0.42
CA PRO A 332 -8.93 -19.59 -1.77
C PRO A 332 -7.44 -19.95 -1.90
N ILE A 333 -6.65 -19.64 -0.87
CA ILE A 333 -5.22 -20.01 -0.83
C ILE A 333 -5.07 -21.53 -0.70
N LEU A 334 -5.88 -22.18 0.15
CA LEU A 334 -5.86 -23.63 0.29
C LEU A 334 -6.41 -24.36 -0.94
N GLN A 335 -7.41 -23.78 -1.60
CA GLN A 335 -7.98 -24.30 -2.83
C GLN A 335 -6.95 -24.29 -3.96
N ALA A 336 -6.18 -23.19 -4.08
CA ALA A 336 -5.08 -23.07 -5.02
C ALA A 336 -3.94 -24.06 -4.70
N PHE A 337 -3.62 -24.24 -3.41
CA PHE A 337 -2.60 -25.19 -2.97
C PHE A 337 -3.02 -26.66 -3.18
N SER A 338 -4.24 -27.03 -2.80
CA SER A 338 -4.73 -28.42 -2.90
C SER A 338 -6.26 -28.49 -2.86
N SER A 339 -6.88 -28.31 -4.03
CA SER A 339 -8.32 -28.47 -4.22
C SER A 339 -8.86 -29.83 -3.75
N GLN A 340 -8.07 -30.91 -3.91
CA GLN A 340 -8.44 -32.26 -3.45
C GLN A 340 -8.60 -32.33 -1.91
N LYS A 341 -7.69 -31.71 -1.15
CA LYS A 341 -7.76 -31.72 0.32
C LYS A 341 -8.94 -30.88 0.82
N VAL A 342 -9.22 -29.75 0.15
CA VAL A 342 -10.39 -28.90 0.46
C VAL A 342 -11.69 -29.60 0.09
N ALA A 343 -11.75 -30.30 -1.06
CA ALA A 343 -12.93 -31.08 -1.45
C ALA A 343 -13.19 -32.25 -0.49
N LYS A 344 -12.14 -33.00 -0.11
CA LYS A 344 -12.23 -34.06 0.90
C LYS A 344 -12.73 -33.51 2.23
N PHE A 345 -12.25 -32.34 2.63
CA PHE A 345 -12.73 -31.66 3.82
C PHE A 345 -14.25 -31.43 3.76
N TYR A 346 -14.74 -30.75 2.72
CA TYR A 346 -16.17 -30.44 2.61
C TYR A 346 -17.03 -31.71 2.52
N ALA A 347 -16.53 -32.77 1.87
CA ALA A 347 -17.20 -34.07 1.84
C ALA A 347 -17.34 -34.69 3.25
N GLU A 348 -16.31 -34.57 4.09
CA GLU A 348 -16.33 -35.03 5.48
C GLU A 348 -17.15 -34.09 6.41
N HIS A 349 -17.36 -32.82 6.01
CA HIS A 349 -18.01 -31.79 6.82
C HIS A 349 -19.05 -30.96 6.05
N PRO A 350 -20.21 -31.54 5.66
CA PRO A 350 -21.19 -30.90 4.76
C PRO A 350 -21.84 -29.63 5.32
N ARG A 351 -21.77 -29.38 6.63
CA ARG A 351 -22.31 -28.16 7.29
C ARG A 351 -21.37 -26.96 7.19
N ALA A 352 -20.18 -27.12 6.63
CA ALA A 352 -19.16 -26.08 6.52
C ALA A 352 -19.19 -25.32 5.17
N SER A 353 -20.02 -25.73 4.21
CA SER A 353 -20.06 -25.13 2.87
C SER A 353 -20.62 -23.70 2.90
N PHE A 354 -19.92 -22.77 2.27
CA PHE A 354 -20.37 -21.40 2.06
C PHE A 354 -20.80 -21.21 0.61
N ASP A 355 -21.98 -20.62 0.39
CA ASP A 355 -22.63 -20.47 -0.92
C ASP A 355 -22.29 -19.13 -1.61
N GLY A 356 -21.11 -18.57 -1.29
CA GLY A 356 -20.66 -17.31 -1.86
C GLY A 356 -19.96 -17.53 -3.19
N GLN A 357 -20.47 -16.94 -4.27
CA GLN A 357 -19.72 -16.85 -5.52
C GLN A 357 -18.43 -16.05 -5.28
N LEU A 358 -17.29 -16.71 -5.44
CA LEU A 358 -15.98 -16.07 -5.52
C LEU A 358 -15.81 -15.49 -6.92
N GLU A 359 -15.77 -14.18 -7.05
CA GLU A 359 -15.09 -13.57 -8.19
C GLU A 359 -13.60 -13.84 -8.03
N LEU A 360 -13.02 -14.62 -8.94
CA LEU A 360 -11.58 -14.85 -9.01
C LEU A 360 -10.91 -13.52 -9.33
N TYR A 361 -10.14 -12.99 -8.37
CA TYR A 361 -9.25 -11.87 -8.63
C TYR A 361 -8.16 -12.34 -9.60
N THR A 362 -8.12 -11.72 -10.78
CA THR A 362 -7.01 -11.86 -11.73
C THR A 362 -6.02 -10.74 -11.44
N PRO A 363 -4.78 -11.04 -11.01
CA PRO A 363 -3.74 -10.03 -10.87
C PRO A 363 -3.55 -9.27 -12.18
N VAL A 364 -3.31 -7.96 -12.12
CA VAL A 364 -3.21 -7.10 -13.33
C VAL A 364 -2.16 -7.60 -14.33
N LEU A 365 -1.14 -8.32 -13.85
CA LEU A 365 -0.03 -8.85 -14.67
C LEU A 365 -0.17 -10.31 -15.09
N PHE A 366 -1.31 -10.98 -14.84
CA PHE A 366 -1.44 -12.39 -15.22
C PHE A 366 -1.29 -12.63 -16.73
N ASN A 367 -1.61 -11.62 -17.56
CA ASN A 367 -1.45 -11.68 -19.01
C ASN A 367 -0.04 -11.28 -19.50
N ASP A 368 0.77 -10.60 -18.68
CA ASP A 368 2.11 -10.13 -19.06
C ASP A 368 3.24 -11.07 -18.56
N LEU A 369 2.87 -12.16 -17.88
CA LEU A 369 3.76 -13.26 -17.47
C LEU A 369 3.93 -14.33 -18.57
N GLU A 370 3.57 -14.04 -19.82
CA GLU A 370 4.15 -14.79 -20.94
C GLU A 370 5.65 -14.51 -20.94
N PHE A 371 6.40 -15.46 -20.36
CA PHE A 371 7.86 -15.53 -20.42
C PHE A 371 8.31 -15.18 -21.83
N ALA A 372 8.79 -13.94 -22.01
CA ALA A 372 9.62 -13.61 -23.16
C ALA A 372 10.88 -14.45 -23.03
N ALA A 373 10.85 -15.64 -23.63
CA ALA A 373 12.04 -16.41 -23.92
C ALA A 373 13.03 -15.44 -24.62
N PRO A 374 14.30 -15.40 -24.21
CA PRO A 374 15.26 -14.54 -24.87
C PRO A 374 15.36 -14.95 -26.34
N SER A 375 14.93 -14.06 -27.23
CA SER A 375 15.18 -14.19 -28.67
C SER A 375 16.70 -14.17 -28.86
N VAL A 376 17.22 -15.28 -29.39
CA VAL A 376 18.63 -15.44 -29.82
C VAL A 376 18.98 -14.45 -30.92
#